data_AF-A0A8J3U5V8-F1
#
_entry.id   AF-A0A8J3U5V8-F1
#
_cell.length_a   1.000
_cell.length_b   1.000
_cell.length_c   1.000
_cell.angle_alpha   90.00
_cell.angle_beta   90.00
_cell.angle_gamma   90.00
#
_symmetry.space_group_name_H-M   'P 1'
#
loop_
_entity.id
_entity.type
_entity.pdbx_description
1 polymer ?
#
loop_
_entity_poly.entity_id
_entity_poly.type
_entity_poly.pdbx_seq_one_letter_code
_entity_poly.pdbx_strand_id
1 'polypeptide(L)'
;MITLSIVTAAEPHPYPLIRGGGLFLIFVGLGFLLGWIVPKIWIPSAIAGGAVGLTASGLSALLPSLGKPSVVQISALVFSFLVELGLIAFVLNRFKEADQRTQILAILLVVGLHFIIMGPAHGPLMALLGVVSVANALLGMRVTALPLRTFGLVDALLKFGFGMVMLLLYPALTYT
;
A
#
# COMPACT_ATOMS: atom_id res chain seq x y z
N MET A 1 17.16 49.20 -1.31
CA MET A 1 17.35 47.94 -2.06
C MET A 1 16.68 46.85 -1.25
N ILE A 2 15.47 46.44 -1.62
CA ILE A 2 14.66 45.47 -0.83
C ILE A 2 15.01 44.08 -1.34
N THR A 3 15.71 43.30 -0.53
CA THR A 3 15.99 41.89 -0.77
C THR A 3 14.67 41.11 -0.59
N LEU A 4 13.95 40.88 -1.68
CA LEU A 4 12.86 39.91 -1.73
C LEU A 4 13.46 38.51 -1.67
N SER A 5 13.70 38.02 -0.46
CA SER A 5 14.05 36.61 -0.22
C SER A 5 12.95 35.99 0.63
N ILE A 6 11.84 35.64 -0.01
CA ILE A 6 10.79 34.82 0.61
C ILE A 6 10.54 33.60 -0.26
N VAL A 7 11.61 32.85 -0.55
CA VAL A 7 11.44 31.40 -0.70
C VAL A 7 11.49 30.86 0.73
N THR A 8 10.36 30.93 1.44
CA THR A 8 10.19 30.15 2.66
C THR A 8 10.37 28.69 2.28
N ALA A 9 11.46 28.08 2.72
CA ALA A 9 11.68 26.65 2.55
C ALA A 9 10.44 25.93 3.11
N ALA A 10 9.79 25.11 2.28
CA ALA A 10 8.65 24.33 2.74
C ALA A 10 9.08 23.45 3.92
N GLU A 11 8.35 23.54 5.04
CA GLU A 11 8.59 22.71 6.21
C GLU A 11 8.47 21.22 5.84
N PRO A 12 9.33 20.34 6.40
CA PRO A 12 9.25 18.90 6.15
C PRO A 12 7.87 18.35 6.52
N HIS A 13 7.28 17.57 5.62
CA HIS A 13 6.01 16.91 5.88
C HIS A 13 6.18 15.85 6.98
N PRO A 14 5.22 15.68 7.91
CA PRO A 14 5.30 14.67 8.96
C PRO A 14 5.47 13.23 8.44
N TYR A 15 5.08 12.96 7.19
CA TYR A 15 5.22 11.67 6.53
C TYR A 15 5.93 11.81 5.18
N PRO A 16 7.27 11.84 5.14
CA PRO A 16 8.00 12.05 3.90
C PRO A 16 7.85 10.92 2.87
N LEU A 17 7.53 9.71 3.34
CA LEU A 17 7.37 8.51 2.52
C LEU A 17 5.97 8.36 1.91
N ILE A 18 5.02 9.23 2.24
CA ILE A 18 3.61 9.09 1.83
C ILE A 18 3.47 8.97 0.30
N ARG A 19 4.23 9.76 -0.48
CA ARG A 19 4.18 9.74 -1.95
C ARG A 19 4.74 8.44 -2.53
N GLY A 20 5.87 7.97 -2.02
CA GLY A 20 6.45 6.69 -2.44
C GLY A 20 5.51 5.52 -2.15
N GLY A 21 4.91 5.51 -0.95
CA GLY A 21 3.85 4.55 -0.60
C GLY A 21 2.63 4.65 -1.52
N GLY A 22 2.22 5.87 -1.89
CA GLY A 22 1.14 6.09 -2.85
C GLY A 22 1.42 5.49 -4.24
N LEU A 23 2.63 5.72 -4.77
CA LEU A 23 3.07 5.12 -6.03
C LEU A 23 3.09 3.59 -5.97
N PHE A 24 3.61 3.02 -4.88
CA PHE A 24 3.58 1.58 -4.66
C PHE A 24 2.15 1.04 -4.72
N LEU A 25 1.23 1.64 -3.97
CA LEU A 25 -0.17 1.25 -3.92
C LEU A 25 -0.89 1.37 -5.26
N ILE A 26 -0.60 2.40 -6.07
CA ILE A 26 -1.17 2.56 -7.40
C ILE A 26 -0.81 1.36 -8.28
N PHE A 27 0.48 1.03 -8.39
CA PHE A 27 0.92 -0.03 -9.29
C PHE A 27 0.56 -1.42 -8.78
N VAL A 28 0.63 -1.66 -7.47
CA VAL A 28 0.16 -2.91 -6.87
C VAL A 28 -1.36 -3.06 -7.04
N GLY A 29 -2.12 -1.99 -6.79
CA GLY A 29 -3.57 -1.95 -6.99
C GLY A 29 -3.94 -2.26 -8.44
N LEU A 30 -3.26 -1.65 -9.42
CA LEU A 30 -3.47 -1.94 -10.85
C LEU A 30 -3.11 -3.38 -11.22
N GLY A 31 -1.98 -3.90 -10.72
CA GLY A 31 -1.56 -5.28 -10.96
C GLY A 31 -2.59 -6.30 -10.46
N PHE A 32 -3.08 -6.12 -9.22
CA PHE A 32 -4.14 -6.95 -8.68
C PHE A 32 -5.47 -6.74 -9.38
N LEU A 33 -5.85 -5.51 -9.71
CA LEU A 33 -7.09 -5.22 -10.43
C LEU A 33 -7.13 -5.96 -11.77
N LEU A 34 -6.05 -5.87 -12.55
CA LEU A 34 -5.90 -6.62 -13.80
C LEU A 34 -5.93 -8.13 -13.56
N GLY A 35 -5.27 -8.63 -12.51
CA GLY A 35 -5.29 -10.04 -12.16
C GLY A 35 -6.68 -10.56 -11.79
N TRP A 36 -7.48 -9.76 -11.10
CA TRP A 36 -8.86 -10.11 -10.76
C TRP A 36 -9.78 -10.05 -11.97
N ILE A 37 -9.59 -9.11 -12.90
CA ILE A 37 -10.37 -9.01 -14.15
C ILE A 37 -10.01 -10.16 -15.12
N VAL A 38 -8.72 -10.48 -15.25
CA VAL A 38 -8.18 -11.50 -16.17
C VAL A 38 -7.45 -12.59 -15.37
N PRO A 39 -8.14 -13.63 -14.87
CA PRO A 39 -7.58 -14.60 -13.93
C PRO A 39 -6.40 -15.38 -14.51
N LYS A 40 -6.32 -15.55 -15.84
CA LYS A 40 -5.22 -16.26 -16.49
C LYS A 40 -3.85 -15.60 -16.25
N ILE A 41 -3.82 -14.29 -15.98
CA ILE A 41 -2.58 -13.52 -15.80
C ILE A 41 -2.41 -13.00 -14.38
N TRP A 42 -3.17 -13.50 -13.39
CA TRP A 42 -3.20 -12.90 -12.07
C TRP A 42 -1.83 -12.87 -11.36
N ILE A 43 -1.05 -13.95 -11.43
CA ILE A 43 0.30 -14.01 -10.85
C ILE A 43 1.26 -13.05 -11.60
N PRO A 44 1.41 -13.15 -12.94
CA PRO A 44 2.24 -12.19 -13.67
C PRO A 44 1.86 -10.73 -13.42
N SER A 45 0.57 -10.40 -13.39
CA SER A 45 0.10 -9.03 -13.16
C SER A 45 0.38 -8.55 -11.73
N ALA A 46 0.22 -9.40 -10.72
CA ALA A 46 0.55 -9.08 -9.34
C ALA A 46 2.06 -8.86 -9.17
N ILE A 47 2.90 -9.72 -9.76
CA ILE A 47 4.37 -9.58 -9.75
C ILE A 47 4.78 -8.29 -10.46
N ALA A 48 4.24 -8.02 -11.65
CA ALA A 48 4.54 -6.80 -12.41
C ALA A 48 4.11 -5.55 -11.63
N GLY A 49 2.91 -5.53 -11.06
CA GLY A 49 2.44 -4.44 -10.21
C GLY A 49 3.35 -4.20 -9.00
N GLY A 50 3.78 -5.26 -8.32
CA GLY A 50 4.74 -5.19 -7.21
C GLY A 50 6.11 -4.67 -7.63
N ALA A 51 6.68 -5.19 -8.71
CA ALA A 51 8.00 -4.79 -9.21
C ALA A 51 8.00 -3.32 -9.68
N VAL A 52 7.00 -2.92 -10.45
CA VAL A 52 6.84 -1.53 -10.91
C VAL A 52 6.55 -0.61 -9.73
N GLY A 53 5.69 -1.01 -8.79
CA GLY A 53 5.38 -0.24 -7.59
C GLY A 53 6.60 0.00 -6.71
N LEU A 54 7.39 -1.04 -6.46
CA LEU A 54 8.62 -0.94 -5.66
C LEU A 54 9.64 -0.02 -6.35
N THR A 55 9.80 -0.18 -7.67
CA THR A 55 10.69 0.67 -8.47
C THR A 55 10.24 2.13 -8.45
N ALA A 56 8.96 2.39 -8.68
CA ALA A 56 8.39 3.74 -8.66
C ALA A 56 8.51 4.39 -7.28
N SER A 57 8.25 3.64 -6.21
CA SER A 57 8.44 4.10 -4.83
C SER A 57 9.91 4.43 -4.55
N GLY A 58 10.85 3.56 -4.94
CA GLY A 58 12.29 3.79 -4.77
C GLY A 58 12.79 5.00 -5.55
N LEU A 59 12.41 5.12 -6.83
CA LEU A 59 12.77 6.26 -7.68
C LEU A 59 12.15 7.57 -7.20
N SER A 60 11.03 7.54 -6.47
CA SER A 60 10.43 8.75 -5.89
C SER A 60 11.35 9.45 -4.90
N ALA A 61 12.31 8.74 -4.30
CA ALA A 61 13.35 9.34 -3.45
C ALA A 61 14.34 10.23 -4.22
N LEU A 62 14.38 10.13 -5.56
CA LEU A 62 15.22 10.96 -6.42
C LEU A 62 14.52 12.27 -6.84
N LEU A 63 13.22 12.38 -6.61
CA LEU A 63 12.43 13.58 -6.90
C LEU A 63 12.45 14.54 -5.70
N PRO A 64 12.04 15.82 -5.87
CA PRO A 64 11.80 16.71 -4.73
C PRO A 64 10.96 16.01 -3.66
N SER A 65 11.60 15.79 -2.51
CA SER A 65 11.05 14.98 -1.43
C SER A 65 10.31 15.87 -0.44
N LEU A 66 9.34 15.29 0.25
CA LEU A 66 8.63 15.96 1.34
C LEU A 66 9.47 16.03 2.64
N GLY A 67 10.78 15.81 2.58
CA GLY A 67 11.69 15.74 3.71
C GLY A 67 12.41 14.39 3.82
N LYS A 68 13.26 14.25 4.84
CA LYS A 68 13.95 12.99 5.14
C LYS A 68 13.14 12.18 6.16
N PRO A 69 12.88 10.88 5.92
CA PRO A 69 12.21 10.04 6.90
C PRO A 69 13.06 9.88 8.17
N SER A 70 12.40 9.92 9.32
CA SER A 70 13.04 9.64 10.61
C SER A 70 13.37 8.16 10.78
N VAL A 71 14.25 7.85 11.75
CA VAL A 71 14.58 6.46 12.12
C VAL A 71 13.31 5.69 12.49
N VAL A 72 12.38 6.29 13.23
CA VAL A 72 11.10 5.65 13.60
C VAL A 72 10.29 5.23 12.38
N GLN A 73 10.24 6.07 11.34
CA GLN A 73 9.52 5.78 10.10
C GLN A 73 10.18 4.66 9.29
N ILE A 74 11.51 4.68 9.20
CA ILE A 74 12.27 3.61 8.52
C ILE A 74 12.11 2.29 9.30
N SER A 75 12.24 2.32 10.62
CA SER A 75 12.05 1.15 11.47
C SER A 75 10.64 0.59 11.35
N ALA A 76 9.60 1.44 11.34
CA ALA A 76 8.22 1.01 11.14
C ALA A 76 8.03 0.35 9.76
N LEU A 77 8.63 0.91 8.70
CA LEU A 77 8.59 0.33 7.35
C LEU A 77 9.24 -1.05 7.31
N VAL A 78 10.48 -1.17 7.79
CA VAL A 78 11.24 -2.43 7.81
C VAL A 78 10.53 -3.47 8.67
N PHE A 79 10.09 -3.09 9.87
CA PHE A 79 9.34 -3.97 10.77
C PHE A 79 8.06 -4.48 10.10
N SER A 80 7.31 -3.60 9.43
CA SER A 80 6.08 -4.00 8.75
C SER A 80 6.33 -5.03 7.65
N PHE A 81 7.39 -4.87 6.86
CA PHE A 81 7.78 -5.86 5.85
C PHE A 81 8.16 -7.21 6.46
N LEU A 82 8.95 -7.21 7.53
CA LEU A 82 9.34 -8.46 8.22
C LEU A 82 8.12 -9.19 8.80
N VAL A 83 7.19 -8.44 9.41
CA VAL A 83 5.94 -8.98 9.94
C VAL A 83 5.09 -9.55 8.82
N GLU A 84 4.93 -8.84 7.70
CA GLU A 84 4.16 -9.33 6.55
C GLU A 84 4.75 -10.62 5.99
N LEU A 85 6.06 -10.66 5.73
CA LEU A 85 6.72 -11.87 5.22
C LEU A 85 6.53 -13.06 6.17
N GLY A 86 6.69 -12.85 7.47
CA GLY A 86 6.48 -13.88 8.48
C GLY A 86 5.03 -14.36 8.55
N LEU A 87 4.06 -13.44 8.51
CA LEU A 87 2.64 -13.76 8.57
C LEU A 87 2.13 -14.43 7.29
N ILE A 88 2.61 -14.01 6.11
CA ILE A 88 2.28 -14.69 4.85
C ILE A 88 2.85 -16.11 4.85
N ALA A 89 4.11 -16.30 5.25
CA ALA A 89 4.71 -17.63 5.36
C ALA A 89 3.93 -18.52 6.36
N PHE A 90 3.53 -17.95 7.50
CA PHE A 90 2.66 -18.62 8.46
C PHE A 90 1.31 -19.01 7.85
N VAL A 91 0.61 -18.10 7.16
CA VAL A 91 -0.69 -18.36 6.51
C VAL A 91 -0.55 -19.46 5.46
N LEU A 92 0.45 -19.38 4.59
CA LEU A 92 0.67 -20.38 3.54
C LEU A 92 0.92 -21.77 4.13
N ASN A 93 1.69 -21.87 5.22
CA ASN A 93 1.92 -23.14 5.88
C ASN A 93 0.69 -23.64 6.67
N ARG A 94 0.01 -22.75 7.39
CA ARG A 94 -1.13 -23.08 8.27
C ARG A 94 -2.37 -23.51 7.49
N PHE A 95 -2.56 -22.93 6.31
CA PHE A 95 -3.72 -23.13 5.45
C PHE A 95 -3.40 -23.87 4.15
N LYS A 96 -2.26 -24.55 4.04
CA LYS A 96 -1.84 -25.26 2.81
C LYS A 96 -2.87 -26.25 2.26
N GLU A 97 -3.64 -26.90 3.13
CA GLU A 97 -4.71 -27.86 2.77
C GLU A 97 -6.10 -27.20 2.68
N ALA A 98 -6.21 -25.91 2.98
CA ALA A 98 -7.47 -25.18 2.89
C ALA A 98 -7.79 -24.83 1.43
N ASP A 99 -9.06 -24.53 1.17
CA ASP A 99 -9.48 -24.07 -0.14
C ASP A 99 -8.85 -22.72 -0.51
N GLN A 100 -8.81 -22.43 -1.81
CA GLN A 100 -8.19 -21.22 -2.35
C GLN A 100 -8.79 -19.93 -1.78
N ARG A 101 -10.10 -19.90 -1.47
CA ARG A 101 -10.75 -18.70 -0.91
C ARG A 101 -10.22 -18.45 0.49
N THR A 102 -10.16 -19.47 1.33
CA THR A 102 -9.62 -19.35 2.69
C THR A 102 -8.18 -18.86 2.68
N GLN A 103 -7.32 -19.45 1.83
CA GLN A 103 -5.92 -19.03 1.71
C GLN A 103 -5.80 -17.56 1.27
N ILE A 104 -6.48 -17.18 0.19
CA ILE A 104 -6.37 -15.82 -0.36
C ILE A 104 -6.94 -14.78 0.61
N LEU A 105 -8.08 -15.03 1.24
CA LEU A 105 -8.64 -14.08 2.22
C LEU A 105 -7.75 -13.94 3.46
N ALA A 106 -7.08 -15.02 3.89
CA ALA A 106 -6.11 -14.94 4.97
C ALA A 106 -4.88 -14.10 4.57
N ILE A 107 -4.41 -14.22 3.32
CA ILE A 107 -3.35 -13.35 2.78
C ILE A 107 -3.82 -11.89 2.75
N LEU A 108 -5.03 -11.61 2.24
CA LEU A 108 -5.58 -10.25 2.21
C LEU A 108 -5.73 -9.65 3.61
N LEU A 109 -6.09 -10.47 4.60
CA LEU A 109 -6.13 -10.05 6.01
C LEU A 109 -4.74 -9.63 6.51
N VAL A 110 -3.71 -10.42 6.22
CA VAL A 110 -2.31 -10.11 6.58
C VAL A 110 -1.84 -8.83 5.90
N VAL A 111 -2.13 -8.65 4.60
CA VAL A 111 -1.80 -7.42 3.87
C VAL A 111 -2.51 -6.19 4.48
N GLY A 112 -3.77 -6.34 4.88
CA GLY A 112 -4.49 -5.29 5.61
C GLY A 112 -3.81 -4.92 6.94
N LEU A 113 -3.38 -5.91 7.74
CA LEU A 113 -2.64 -5.68 8.98
C LEU A 113 -1.28 -5.00 8.72
N HIS A 114 -0.58 -5.41 7.68
CA HIS A 114 0.68 -4.80 7.25
C HIS A 114 0.51 -3.29 6.97
N PHE A 115 -0.59 -2.87 6.33
CA PHE A 115 -0.87 -1.46 6.12
C PHE A 115 -1.16 -0.68 7.41
N ILE A 116 -1.81 -1.30 8.41
CA ILE A 116 -1.98 -0.68 9.73
C ILE A 116 -0.61 -0.41 10.37
N ILE A 117 0.28 -1.41 10.33
CA ILE A 117 1.63 -1.32 10.90
C ILE A 117 2.51 -0.31 10.12
N MET A 118 2.27 -0.12 8.82
CA MET A 118 2.92 0.91 8.00
C MET A 118 2.43 2.34 8.29
N GLY A 119 1.35 2.51 9.06
CA GLY A 119 0.78 3.81 9.41
C GLY A 119 1.80 4.86 9.89
N PRO A 120 2.73 4.55 10.81
CA PRO A 120 3.75 5.50 11.24
C PRO A 120 4.68 5.98 10.13
N ALA A 121 4.95 5.13 9.12
CA ALA A 121 5.85 5.46 8.00
C ALA A 121 5.16 6.32 6.93
N HIS A 122 3.91 6.00 6.59
CA HIS A 122 3.20 6.60 5.45
C HIS A 122 2.00 7.47 5.83
N GLY A 123 1.67 7.55 7.11
CA GLY A 123 0.61 8.41 7.64
C GLY A 123 -0.74 7.72 7.81
N PRO A 124 -1.73 8.47 8.32
CA PRO A 124 -3.03 7.95 8.73
C PRO A 124 -3.84 7.35 7.57
N LEU A 125 -3.63 7.81 6.33
CA LEU A 125 -4.29 7.23 5.15
C LEU A 125 -3.89 5.76 4.92
N MET A 126 -2.63 5.41 5.15
CA MET A 126 -2.17 4.03 5.05
C MET A 126 -2.79 3.16 6.15
N ALA A 127 -2.86 3.68 7.39
CA ALA A 127 -3.52 2.96 8.48
C ALA A 127 -5.02 2.75 8.22
N LEU A 128 -5.69 3.77 7.70
CA LEU A 128 -7.10 3.70 7.31
C LEU A 128 -7.32 2.67 6.20
N LEU A 129 -6.48 2.66 5.16
CA LEU A 129 -6.47 1.62 4.13
C LEU A 129 -6.36 0.22 4.76
N GLY A 130 -5.45 0.06 5.72
CA GLY A 130 -5.29 -1.20 6.44
C GLY A 130 -6.55 -1.64 7.17
N VAL A 131 -7.21 -0.73 7.90
CA VAL A 131 -8.47 -1.03 8.59
C VAL A 131 -9.57 -1.47 7.62
N VAL A 132 -9.74 -0.75 6.50
CA VAL A 132 -10.78 -1.12 5.52
C VAL A 132 -10.44 -2.40 4.75
N SER A 133 -9.16 -2.68 4.47
CA SER A 133 -8.72 -3.94 3.87
C SER A 133 -8.92 -5.13 4.82
N VAL A 134 -8.63 -4.97 6.11
CA VAL A 134 -8.94 -5.97 7.15
C VAL A 134 -10.44 -6.25 7.19
N ALA A 135 -11.27 -5.21 7.22
CA ALA A 135 -12.71 -5.36 7.21
C ALA A 135 -13.21 -6.11 5.95
N ASN A 136 -12.68 -5.77 4.78
CA ASN A 136 -13.00 -6.44 3.51
C ASN A 136 -12.62 -7.93 3.55
N ALA A 137 -11.44 -8.29 4.05
CA ALA A 137 -11.01 -9.68 4.18
C ALA A 137 -11.87 -10.47 5.17
N LEU A 138 -12.16 -9.90 6.35
CA LEU A 138 -13.04 -10.51 7.35
C LEU A 138 -14.46 -10.68 6.83
N LEU A 139 -14.99 -9.70 6.09
CA LEU A 139 -16.29 -9.82 5.42
C LEU A 139 -16.26 -10.96 4.39
N GLY A 140 -15.19 -11.08 3.62
CA GLY A 140 -15.00 -12.20 2.69
C GLY A 140 -14.97 -13.56 3.36
N MET A 141 -14.43 -13.66 4.58
CA MET A 141 -14.43 -14.92 5.33
C MET A 141 -15.83 -15.28 5.83
N ARG A 142 -16.67 -14.29 6.14
CA ARG A 142 -18.02 -14.51 6.68
C ARG A 142 -19.10 -14.65 5.61
N VAL A 143 -18.99 -13.92 4.50
CA VAL A 143 -20.01 -13.83 3.44
C VAL A 143 -19.62 -14.72 2.27
N THR A 144 -20.03 -15.98 2.32
CA THR A 144 -19.73 -16.99 1.29
C THR A 144 -20.60 -16.87 0.04
N ALA A 145 -21.73 -16.16 0.12
CA ALA A 145 -22.64 -15.93 -1.01
C ALA A 145 -22.01 -15.10 -2.15
N LEU A 146 -20.99 -14.28 -1.84
CA LEU A 146 -20.28 -13.48 -2.83
C LEU A 146 -18.99 -14.19 -3.29
N PRO A 147 -18.66 -14.14 -4.59
CA PRO A 147 -17.45 -14.77 -5.11
C PRO A 147 -16.20 -14.09 -4.54
N LEU A 148 -15.11 -14.85 -4.38
CA LEU A 148 -13.81 -14.35 -3.89
C LEU A 148 -13.34 -13.12 -4.69
N ARG A 149 -13.58 -13.14 -6.00
CA ARG A 149 -13.26 -12.06 -6.93
C ARG A 149 -13.82 -10.70 -6.48
N THR A 150 -14.99 -10.65 -5.85
CA THR A 150 -15.57 -9.39 -5.36
C THR A 150 -14.66 -8.75 -4.32
N PHE A 151 -14.23 -9.50 -3.32
CA PHE A 151 -13.36 -9.01 -2.26
C PHE A 151 -11.98 -8.63 -2.79
N GLY A 152 -11.46 -9.39 -3.76
CA GLY A 152 -10.22 -9.08 -4.45
C GLY A 152 -10.27 -7.78 -5.26
N LEU A 153 -11.36 -7.55 -6.01
CA LEU A 153 -11.58 -6.31 -6.75
C LEU A 153 -11.69 -5.10 -5.82
N VAL A 154 -12.47 -5.23 -4.74
CA VAL A 154 -12.60 -4.16 -3.74
C VAL A 154 -11.25 -3.81 -3.14
N ASP A 155 -10.46 -4.81 -2.73
CA ASP A 155 -9.13 -4.59 -2.16
C ASP A 155 -8.16 -3.91 -3.15
N ALA A 156 -8.18 -4.32 -4.42
CA ALA A 156 -7.38 -3.71 -5.47
C ALA A 156 -7.77 -2.24 -5.73
N LEU A 157 -9.08 -1.95 -5.77
CA LEU A 157 -9.60 -0.59 -5.93
C LEU A 157 -9.30 0.30 -4.73
N LEU A 158 -9.36 -0.24 -3.51
CA LEU A 158 -8.97 0.47 -2.29
C LEU A 158 -7.50 0.88 -2.35
N LYS A 159 -6.59 -0.05 -2.70
CA LYS A 159 -5.17 0.24 -2.88
C LYS A 159 -4.94 1.32 -3.93
N PHE A 160 -5.54 1.17 -5.11
CA PHE A 160 -5.44 2.17 -6.17
C PHE A 160 -5.96 3.54 -5.72
N GLY A 161 -7.16 3.61 -5.15
CA GLY A 161 -7.79 4.85 -4.70
C GLY A 161 -6.99 5.56 -3.62
N PHE A 162 -6.61 4.84 -2.55
CA PHE A 162 -5.76 5.42 -1.50
C PHE A 162 -4.39 5.83 -2.02
N GLY A 163 -3.80 5.04 -2.91
CA GLY A 163 -2.53 5.38 -3.56
C GLY A 163 -2.61 6.69 -4.35
N MET A 164 -3.69 6.89 -5.11
CA MET A 164 -3.97 8.15 -5.81
C MET A 164 -4.14 9.32 -4.84
N VAL A 165 -4.89 9.15 -3.75
CA VAL A 165 -5.07 10.19 -2.73
C VAL A 165 -3.73 10.56 -2.07
N MET A 166 -2.93 9.57 -1.69
CA MET A 166 -1.62 9.76 -1.08
C MET A 166 -0.62 10.46 -2.02
N LEU A 167 -0.73 10.23 -3.33
CA LEU A 167 0.14 10.86 -4.32
C LEU A 167 -0.30 12.30 -4.66
N LEU A 168 -1.61 12.51 -4.87
CA LEU A 168 -2.14 13.76 -5.41
C LEU A 168 -2.39 14.84 -4.35
N LEU A 169 -2.82 14.45 -3.14
CA LEU A 169 -3.06 15.43 -2.06
C LEU A 169 -1.78 15.89 -1.36
N TYR A 170 -0.65 15.25 -1.64
CA TYR A 170 0.65 15.57 -1.05
C TYR A 170 1.67 15.88 -2.16
N PRO A 171 1.51 17.00 -2.89
CA PRO A 171 2.37 17.33 -4.02
C PRO A 171 3.81 17.65 -3.60
N ALA A 172 4.77 17.28 -4.46
CA ALA A 172 6.21 17.49 -4.25
C ALA A 172 6.62 18.97 -4.15
N LEU A 173 5.86 19.80 -4.87
CA LEU A 173 6.11 21.21 -5.07
C LEU A 173 4.78 21.91 -4.81
N THR A 174 4.72 22.72 -3.76
CA THR A 174 3.68 23.72 -3.60
C THR A 174 4.23 25.01 -4.18
N TYR A 175 3.74 25.41 -5.36
CA TYR A 175 3.96 26.77 -5.84
C TYR A 175 3.01 27.67 -5.05
N THR A 176 3.56 28.49 -4.15
CA THR A 176 2.87 29.63 -3.54
C THR A 176 3.00 30.85 -4.43
#